data_AF-A0A962N2Y3-F1
#
_entry.id   AF-A0A962N2Y3-F1
#
_cell.length_a   1.000
_cell.length_b   1.000
_cell.length_c   1.000
_cell.angle_alpha   90.00
_cell.angle_beta   90.00
_cell.angle_gamma   90.00
#
_symmetry.space_group_name_H-M   'P 1'
#
loop_
_entity.id
_entity.type
_entity.pdbx_description
1 polymer ?
#
loop_
_entity_poly.entity_id
_entity_poly.type
_entity_poly.pdbx_seq_one_letter_code
_entity_poly.pdbx_strand_id
1 'polypeptide(L)'
;REPLRRLRRADFVVMNGAGWLERVGLPAGRAALTMALLPSDAAPVSGRGAVRSLASFRGQPVHAVAGIGHPQRFFELLRKAEL
;
A
#
# COMPACT_ATOMS: atom_id res chain seq x y z
N ARG A 1 16.81 10.09 5.49
CA ARG A 1 17.07 8.62 5.52
C ARG A 1 18.02 8.33 6.68
N GLU A 2 17.96 7.14 7.26
CA GLU A 2 18.78 6.72 8.42
C GLU A 2 19.36 5.32 8.19
N PRO A 3 20.46 4.94 8.88
CA PRO A 3 21.09 3.65 8.68
C PRO A 3 20.27 2.50 9.29
N LEU A 4 20.35 1.30 8.70
CA LEU A 4 19.60 0.10 9.11
C LEU A 4 19.73 -0.24 10.61
N ARG A 5 20.88 0.07 11.21
CA ARG A 5 21.12 -0.11 12.66
C ARG A 5 20.08 0.58 13.54
N ARG A 6 19.36 1.60 13.04
CA ARG A 6 18.27 2.27 13.77
C ARG A 6 17.14 1.30 14.14
N LEU A 7 16.88 0.28 13.32
CA LEU A 7 15.85 -0.73 13.59
C LEU A 7 16.07 -1.46 14.92
N ARG A 8 17.30 -1.53 15.44
CA ARG A 8 17.59 -2.14 16.75
C ARG A 8 16.92 -1.42 17.92
N ARG A 9 16.57 -0.14 17.75
CA ARG A 9 15.92 0.70 18.77
C ARG A 9 14.40 0.71 18.66
N ALA A 10 13.82 0.08 17.63
CA ALA A 10 12.38 0.02 17.47
C ALA A 10 11.79 -1.09 18.35
N ASP A 11 10.70 -0.78 19.06
CA ASP A 11 9.96 -1.78 19.84
C ASP A 11 9.19 -2.74 18.92
N PHE A 12 8.66 -2.21 17.82
CA PHE A 12 7.94 -2.95 16.77
C PHE A 12 8.43 -2.57 15.38
N VAL A 13 8.39 -3.54 14.46
CA VAL A 13 8.69 -3.33 13.04
C VAL A 13 7.45 -3.62 12.22
N VAL A 14 7.00 -2.64 11.42
CA VAL A 14 5.91 -2.82 10.45
C VAL A 14 6.50 -2.90 9.05
N MET A 15 6.22 -4.00 8.35
CA MET A 15 6.64 -4.21 6.96
C MET A 15 5.53 -3.79 6.02
N ASN A 16 5.77 -2.75 5.23
CA ASN A 16 4.81 -2.29 4.24
C ASN A 16 4.89 -3.16 2.96
N GLY A 17 3.93 -4.07 2.81
CA GLY A 17 3.86 -5.04 1.73
C GLY A 17 4.32 -6.44 2.13
N ALA A 18 3.98 -7.43 1.30
CA ALA A 18 4.39 -8.82 1.48
C ALA A 18 5.83 -9.07 0.97
N GLY A 19 6.46 -10.14 1.44
CA GLY A 19 7.74 -10.63 0.94
C GLY A 19 8.99 -9.96 1.51
N TRP A 20 8.85 -8.97 2.41
CA TRP A 20 10.02 -8.34 3.06
C TRP A 20 10.62 -9.23 4.16
N LEU A 21 9.80 -9.97 4.89
CA LEU A 21 10.24 -10.81 6.01
C LEU A 21 11.25 -11.87 5.55
N GLU A 22 10.97 -12.51 4.42
CA GLU A 22 11.82 -13.51 3.77
C GLU A 22 13.12 -12.91 3.20
N ARG A 23 13.09 -11.65 2.75
CA ARG A 23 14.20 -10.99 2.03
C ARG A 23 15.19 -10.28 2.92
N VAL A 24 14.75 -9.76 4.06
CA VAL A 24 15.58 -8.87 4.90
C VAL A 24 16.09 -9.59 6.15
N GLY A 25 15.35 -10.58 6.66
CA GLY A 25 15.66 -11.24 7.93
C GLY A 25 15.55 -10.26 9.09
N LEU A 26 14.69 -10.56 10.06
CA LEU A 26 14.61 -9.71 11.25
C LEU A 26 15.74 -10.04 12.23
N PRO A 27 16.24 -9.04 12.98
CA PRO A 27 17.03 -9.32 14.17
C PRO A 27 16.25 -10.27 15.08
N ALA A 28 16.94 -11.31 15.57
CA ALA A 28 16.34 -12.31 16.45
C ALA A 28 15.62 -11.66 17.65
N GLY A 29 14.45 -12.20 18.00
CA GLY A 29 13.66 -11.73 19.15
C GLY A 29 12.83 -10.45 18.90
N ARG A 30 12.67 -10.01 17.65
CA ARG A 30 11.81 -8.86 17.32
C ARG A 30 10.50 -9.29 16.68
N ALA A 31 9.39 -8.81 17.24
CA ALA A 31 8.08 -8.93 16.62
C ALA A 31 8.02 -8.02 15.38
N ALA A 32 7.54 -8.58 14.27
CA ALA A 32 7.18 -7.77 13.12
C ALA A 32 5.79 -8.10 12.62
N LEU A 33 5.18 -7.06 12.07
CA LEU A 33 3.83 -7.08 11.54
C LEU A 33 3.90 -6.81 10.05
N THR A 34 3.27 -7.67 9.26
CA THR A 34 3.10 -7.43 7.83
C THR A 34 1.87 -6.54 7.64
N MET A 35 2.02 -5.46 6.89
CA MET A 35 0.94 -4.57 6.49
C MET A 35 0.66 -4.77 5.00
N ALA A 36 -0.56 -5.20 4.67
CA ALA A 36 -1.04 -5.26 3.30
C ALA A 36 -1.96 -4.06 3.00
N LEU A 37 -1.90 -3.56 1.77
CA LEU A 37 -2.85 -2.56 1.27
C LEU A 37 -3.91 -3.28 0.44
N LEU A 38 -5.17 -3.22 0.89
CA LEU A 38 -6.31 -3.80 0.20
C LEU A 38 -7.18 -2.66 -0.36
N PRO A 39 -7.40 -2.60 -1.69
CA PRO A 39 -8.30 -1.61 -2.25
C PRO A 39 -9.76 -1.92 -1.90
N SER A 40 -10.55 -0.90 -1.53
CA SER A 40 -12.00 -1.04 -1.30
C SER A 40 -12.79 0.01 -2.08
N ASP A 41 -12.59 1.28 -1.74
CA ASP A 41 -13.45 2.38 -2.19
C ASP A 41 -12.66 3.58 -2.70
N ALA A 42 -13.26 4.31 -3.62
CA ALA A 42 -12.83 5.61 -4.10
C ALA A 42 -13.61 6.71 -3.37
N ALA A 43 -12.88 7.61 -2.70
CA ALA A 43 -13.45 8.79 -2.07
C ALA A 43 -13.35 10.02 -3.00
N PRO A 44 -14.35 10.91 -3.01
CA PRO A 44 -14.28 12.15 -3.78
C PRO A 44 -13.20 13.08 -3.20
N VAL A 45 -12.29 13.57 -4.06
CA VAL A 45 -11.18 14.45 -3.65
C VAL A 45 -11.68 15.78 -3.07
N SER A 46 -12.80 16.31 -3.57
CA SER A 46 -13.40 17.54 -3.06
C SER A 46 -14.05 17.39 -1.68
N GLY A 47 -14.15 16.16 -1.16
CA GLY A 47 -14.92 15.84 0.05
C GLY A 47 -16.44 15.95 -0.14
N ARG A 48 -16.91 16.27 -1.35
CA ARG A 48 -18.34 16.36 -1.69
C ARG A 48 -18.72 15.20 -2.61
N GLY A 49 -19.82 14.53 -2.29
CA GLY A 49 -20.32 13.38 -3.04
C GLY A 49 -20.18 12.06 -2.28
N ALA A 50 -20.62 10.97 -2.89
CA ALA A 50 -20.61 9.65 -2.27
C ALA A 50 -19.26 8.95 -2.47
N VAL A 51 -18.81 8.25 -1.43
CA VAL A 51 -17.80 7.20 -1.56
C VAL A 51 -18.36 6.11 -2.48
N ARG A 52 -17.56 5.66 -3.44
CA ARG A 52 -17.95 4.64 -4.40
C ARG A 52 -17.05 3.44 -4.26
N SER A 53 -17.63 2.23 -4.29
CA SER A 53 -16.83 1.02 -4.41
C SER A 53 -15.94 1.10 -5.65
N LEU A 54 -14.68 0.68 -5.50
CA LEU A 54 -13.73 0.63 -6.60
C LEU A 54 -14.24 -0.31 -7.72
N ALA A 55 -14.97 -1.37 -7.36
CA ALA A 55 -15.60 -2.28 -8.30
C ALA A 55 -16.66 -1.60 -9.19
N SER A 56 -17.24 -0.48 -8.76
CA SER A 56 -18.24 0.27 -9.55
C SER A 56 -17.68 0.95 -10.80
N PHE A 57 -16.35 0.94 -10.98
CA PHE A 57 -15.67 1.48 -12.16
C PHE A 57 -15.32 0.41 -13.19
N ARG A 58 -15.55 -0.88 -12.90
CA ARG A 58 -15.23 -1.98 -13.83
C ARG A 58 -15.99 -1.83 -15.14
N GLY A 59 -15.30 -2.09 -16.25
CA GLY A 59 -15.85 -1.96 -17.61
C GLY A 59 -16.09 -0.52 -18.06
N GLN A 60 -15.75 0.48 -17.25
CA GLN A 60 -15.83 1.90 -17.63
C GLN A 60 -14.41 2.41 -17.94
N PRO A 61 -14.23 3.19 -19.03
CA PRO A 61 -12.95 3.84 -19.26
C PRO A 61 -12.68 4.85 -18.13
N VAL A 62 -11.50 4.74 -17.50
CA VAL A 62 -11.05 5.65 -16.45
C VAL A 62 -9.69 6.23 -16.81
N HIS A 63 -9.46 7.49 -16.41
CA HIS A 63 -8.13 8.10 -16.44
C HIS A 63 -7.53 8.05 -15.03
N ALA A 64 -6.50 7.22 -14.85
CA ALA A 64 -5.80 7.07 -13.59
C ALA A 64 -4.53 7.95 -13.58
N VAL A 65 -4.36 8.76 -12.52
CA VAL A 65 -3.20 9.65 -12.34
C VAL A 65 -2.61 9.40 -10.95
N ALA A 66 -1.28 9.35 -10.85
CA ALA A 66 -0.57 9.09 -9.60
C ALA A 66 0.55 10.12 -9.37
N GLY A 67 0.37 10.98 -8.36
CA GLY A 67 1.39 11.89 -7.84
C GLY A 67 2.00 11.39 -6.53
N ILE A 68 2.61 10.20 -6.54
CA ILE A 68 3.18 9.55 -5.34
C ILE A 68 4.61 9.05 -5.61
N GLY A 69 5.37 8.73 -4.56
CA GLY A 69 6.78 8.33 -4.68
C GLY A 69 7.04 6.99 -5.40
N HIS A 70 6.05 6.11 -5.52
CA HIS A 70 6.13 4.86 -6.30
C HIS A 70 4.84 4.64 -7.12
N PRO A 71 4.67 5.38 -8.24
CA PRO A 71 3.42 5.37 -9.01
C PRO A 71 3.02 3.97 -9.51
N GLN A 72 3.99 3.13 -9.86
CA GLN A 72 3.77 1.78 -10.39
C GLN A 72 2.90 0.93 -9.44
N ARG A 73 3.12 1.04 -8.12
CA ARG A 73 2.33 0.34 -7.10
C ARG A 73 0.84 0.68 -7.18
N PHE A 74 0.49 1.92 -7.50
CA PHE A 74 -0.91 2.35 -7.64
C PHE A 74 -1.56 1.70 -8.86
N PHE A 75 -0.90 1.72 -10.01
CA PHE A 75 -1.45 1.11 -11.23
C PHE A 75 -1.52 -0.42 -11.14
N GLU A 76 -0.57 -1.07 -10.47
CA GLU A 76 -0.66 -2.50 -10.17
C GLU A 76 -1.86 -2.84 -9.28
N LEU A 77 -2.14 -2.00 -8.29
CA LEU A 77 -3.31 -2.15 -7.42
C LEU A 77 -4.61 -2.03 -8.23
N LEU A 78 -4.72 -1.06 -9.14
CA LEU A 78 -5.89 -0.93 -10.02
C LEU A 78 -6.08 -2.15 -10.92
N ARG A 79 -5.02 -2.64 -11.58
CA ARG A 79 -5.09 -3.85 -12.40
C ARG A 79 -5.51 -5.09 -11.61
N LYS A 80 -5.00 -5.27 -10.39
CA LYS A 80 -5.41 -6.36 -9.50
C LYS A 80 -6.86 -6.23 -9.04
N ALA A 81 -7.40 -5.02 -8.98
CA ALA A 81 -8.81 -4.75 -8.71
C ALA A 81 -9.70 -4.87 -9.97
N GLU A 82 -9.11 -5.23 -11.12
CA GLU A 82 -9.77 -5.35 -12.42
C GLU A 82 -10.30 -4.02 -12.96
N LEU A 83 -9.55 -2.93 -12.73
CA LEU A 83 -9.74 -1.62 -13.33
C LEU A 83 -8.68 -1.30 -14.40
#